data_AF-A0A0H3FH29-F1
#
_entry.id   AF-A0A0H3FH29-F1
#
_cell.length_a   1.000
_cell.length_b   1.000
_cell.length_c   1.000
_cell.angle_alpha   90.00
_cell.angle_beta   90.00
_cell.angle_gamma   90.00
#
_symmetry.space_group_name_H-M   'P 1'
#
loop_
_entity.id
_entity.type
_entity.pdbx_description
1 polymer ?
#
loop_
_entity_poly.entity_id
_entity_poly.type
_entity_poly.pdbx_seq_one_letter_code
_entity_poly.pdbx_strand_id
1 'polypeptide(L)' 'MIDRMPMITNEISLTGKFRFRRQSLTGVAILQVQVIQRHWRRPSTNCPAVDREVKTWRDATMDEAYLIQIKSNAEEACEK' A
#
# COMPACT_ATOMS: atom_id res chain seq x y z
N MET A 1 -18.77 -11.45 -27.53
CA MET A 1 -18.69 -10.83 -26.20
C MET A 1 -17.22 -10.60 -25.89
N ILE A 2 -16.82 -9.38 -25.51
CA ILE A 2 -15.42 -9.12 -25.11
C ILE A 2 -15.29 -9.61 -23.67
N ASP A 3 -14.58 -10.72 -23.52
CA ASP A 3 -14.30 -11.35 -22.23
C ASP A 3 -13.33 -10.46 -21.43
N ARG A 4 -13.87 -9.50 -20.67
CA ARG A 4 -13.08 -8.60 -19.82
C ARG A 4 -12.78 -9.30 -18.50
N MET A 5 -11.83 -10.23 -18.52
CA MET A 5 -11.32 -10.82 -17.28
C MET A 5 -10.77 -9.70 -16.37
N PRO A 6 -11.24 -9.59 -15.11
CA PRO A 6 -10.83 -8.53 -14.20
C PRO A 6 -9.37 -8.71 -13.76
N MET A 7 -8.68 -7.59 -13.52
CA MET A 7 -7.35 -7.58 -12.93
C MET A 7 -7.48 -7.79 -11.41
N ILE A 8 -6.80 -8.81 -10.89
CA ILE A 8 -6.80 -9.10 -9.45
C ILE A 8 -5.65 -8.32 -8.82
N THR A 9 -5.93 -7.65 -7.71
CA THR A 9 -4.96 -6.86 -6.95
C THR A 9 -4.92 -7.36 -5.53
N ASN A 10 -3.75 -7.83 -5.07
CA ASN A 10 -3.55 -8.28 -3.70
C ASN A 10 -2.38 -7.53 -3.06
N GLU A 11 -2.54 -7.09 -1.82
CA GLU A 11 -1.44 -6.55 -1.03
C GLU A 11 -0.51 -7.69 -0.59
N ILE A 12 0.79 -7.54 -0.86
CA ILE A 12 1.82 -8.55 -0.56
C ILE A 12 2.56 -8.18 0.73
N SER A 13 2.96 -6.91 0.85
CA SER A 13 3.83 -6.48 1.95
C SER A 13 3.80 -4.96 2.18
N LEU A 14 4.18 -4.57 3.40
CA LEU A 14 4.47 -3.19 3.78
C LEU A 14 5.95 -2.90 3.54
N THR A 15 6.26 -1.75 2.93
CA THR A 15 7.65 -1.34 2.66
C THR A 15 8.33 -0.67 3.86
N GLY A 16 7.57 -0.32 4.90
CA GLY A 16 8.07 0.47 6.03
C GLY A 16 8.30 1.95 5.72
N LYS A 17 7.88 2.44 4.54
CA LYS A 17 7.90 3.88 4.25
C LYS A 17 6.58 4.53 4.62
N PHE A 18 6.68 5.69 5.25
CA PHE A 18 5.54 6.44 5.76
C PHE A 18 5.56 7.86 5.22
N ARG A 19 4.38 8.43 5.02
CA ARG A 19 4.23 9.86 4.69
C ARG A 19 2.90 10.38 5.20
N PHE A 20 2.84 11.69 5.43
CA PHE A 20 1.57 12.37 5.66
C PHE A 20 1.05 12.96 4.36
N ARG A 21 -0.25 12.84 4.12
CA ARG A 21 -0.98 13.63 3.11
C ARG A 21 -2.02 14.49 3.78
N ARG A 22 -2.36 15.63 3.19
CA ARG A 22 -3.53 16.41 3.63
C ARG A 22 -4.78 15.86 2.96
N GLN A 23 -5.82 15.65 3.75
CA GLN A 23 -7.14 15.30 3.24
C GLN A 23 -7.72 16.51 2.51
N SER A 24 -8.27 16.30 1.31
CA SER A 24 -8.79 17.39 0.46
C SER A 24 -9.99 18.11 1.06
N LEU A 25 -10.86 17.39 1.77
CA LEU A 25 -12.10 17.94 2.31
C LEU A 25 -11.91 18.67 3.64
N THR A 26 -11.17 18.08 4.57
CA THR A 26 -11.04 18.56 5.96
C THR A 26 -9.71 19.24 6.23
N GLY A 27 -8.72 19.08 5.35
CA GLY A 27 -7.35 19.59 5.55
C GLY A 27 -6.52 18.82 6.59
N VAL A 28 -7.10 17.80 7.24
CA VAL A 28 -6.47 16.99 8.28
C VAL A 28 -5.35 16.13 7.68
N ALA A 29 -4.27 15.96 8.44
CA ALA A 29 -3.17 15.08 8.04
C ALA A 29 -3.58 13.61 8.20
N ILE A 30 -3.45 12.83 7.14
CA ILE A 30 -3.66 11.39 7.12
C ILE A 30 -2.31 10.71 6.95
N LEU A 31 -2.00 9.78 7.85
CA LEU A 31 -0.83 8.92 7.74
C LEU A 31 -1.05 7.89 6.63
N GLN A 32 -0.06 7.75 5.76
CA GLN A 32 -0.04 6.75 4.69
C GLN A 32 1.16 5.84 4.81
N VAL A 33 0.95 4.58 4.46
CA VAL A 33 1.96 3.54 4.35
C VAL A 33 2.17 3.20 2.88
N GLN A 34 3.41 2.98 2.46
CA GLN A 34 3.69 2.42 1.15
C GLN A 34 3.63 0.89 1.22
N VAL A 35 2.79 0.32 0.37
CA VAL A 35 2.56 -1.11 0.23
C VAL A 35 3.02 -1.61 -1.13
N ILE A 36 3.37 -2.88 -1.21
CA ILE A 36 3.61 -3.60 -2.46
C ILE A 36 2.36 -4.40 -2.77
N GLN A 37 1.78 -4.18 -3.95
CA GLN A 37 0.60 -4.87 -4.44
C GLN A 37 0.96 -5.71 -5.66
N ARG A 38 0.51 -6.97 -5.68
CA ARG A 38 0.58 -7.84 -6.86
C ARG A 38 -0.65 -7.61 -7.71
N HIS A 39 -0.44 -7.16 -8.93
CA HIS A 39 -1.47 -7.12 -9.96
C HIS A 39 -1.28 -8.30 -10.90
N TRP A 40 -2.24 -9.21 -10.91
CA TRP A 40 -2.19 -10.37 -11.77
C TRP A 40 -3.51 -10.62 -12.50
N ARG A 41 -3.40 -11.23 -13.68
CA ARG A 41 -4.54 -11.62 -14.51
C ARG A 41 -4.15 -12.86 -15.31
N ARG A 42 -5.01 -13.88 -15.31
CA ARG A 42 -4.84 -15.06 -16.17
C ARG A 42 -4.96 -14.68 -17.64
N PRO A 43 -4.24 -15.37 -18.55
CA PRO A 43 -4.41 -15.14 -19.98
C PRO A 43 -5.84 -15.50 -20.40
N SER A 44 -6.42 -14.70 -21.29
CA SER A 44 -7.67 -15.00 -21.99
C SER A 44 -7.47 -14.81 -23.50
N THR A 45 -8.42 -15.28 -24.30
CA THR A 45 -8.41 -15.17 -25.77
C THR A 45 -8.14 -13.75 -26.27
N ASN A 46 -8.49 -12.72 -25.51
CA ASN A 46 -8.34 -11.31 -25.89
C ASN A 46 -7.36 -10.53 -25.00
N CYS A 47 -6.74 -11.16 -24.00
CA CYS A 47 -5.99 -10.46 -22.97
C CYS A 47 -4.72 -11.24 -22.59
N PRO A 48 -3.52 -10.63 -22.74
CA PRO A 48 -2.29 -11.28 -22.29
C PRO A 48 -2.28 -11.44 -20.77
N ALA A 49 -1.54 -12.46 -20.31
CA ALA A 49 -1.23 -12.64 -18.91
C ALA A 49 -0.50 -11.40 -18.37
N VAL A 50 -0.88 -10.98 -17.18
CA VAL A 50 -0.22 -9.89 -16.47
C VAL A 50 0.13 -10.43 -15.10
N ASP A 51 1.37 -10.22 -14.67
CA ASP A 51 1.79 -10.47 -13.31
C ASP A 51 2.90 -9.47 -12.98
N ARG A 52 2.61 -8.53 -12.10
CA ARG A 52 3.56 -7.48 -11.73
C ARG A 52 3.33 -7.00 -10.32
N GLU A 53 4.42 -6.57 -9.70
CA GLU A 53 4.39 -5.90 -8.41
C GLU A 53 4.42 -4.38 -8.61
N VAL A 54 3.56 -3.68 -7.88
CA VAL A 54 3.45 -2.22 -7.94
C VAL A 54 3.49 -1.68 -6.53
N LYS A 55 4.25 -0.59 -6.33
CA LYS A 55 4.30 0.12 -5.05
C LYS A 55 3.22 1.20 -5.05
N THR A 56 2.30 1.13 -4.09
CA THR A 56 1.23 2.11 -3.93
C THR A 56 1.19 2.67 -2.52
N TRP A 57 0.56 3.83 -2.36
CA TRP A 57 0.36 4.46 -1.06
C TRP A 57 -1.09 4.24 -0.64
N ARG A 58 -1.30 3.68 0.54
CA ARG A 58 -2.64 3.59 1.15
C ARG A 58 -2.65 4.28 2.50
N ASP A 59 -3.85 4.64 2.94
CA ASP A 59 -4.03 5.18 4.28
C ASP A 59 -3.72 4.08 5.31
N ALA A 60 -3.02 4.45 6.37
CA ALA A 60 -2.63 3.54 7.44
C ALA A 60 -3.84 3.15 8.29
N THR A 61 -3.89 1.91 8.77
CA THR A 61 -4.84 1.56 9.84
C THR A 61 -4.36 2.11 11.18
N MET A 62 -5.26 2.16 12.17
CA MET A 62 -4.89 2.61 13.52
C MET A 62 -3.78 1.74 14.12
N ASP A 63 -3.88 0.42 14.02
CA ASP A 63 -2.87 -0.51 14.55
C ASP A 63 -1.51 -0.31 13.89
N GLU A 64 -1.48 -0.11 12.57
CA GLU A 64 -0.26 0.21 11.84
C GLU A 64 0.33 1.52 12.32
N ALA A 65 -0.48 2.56 12.47
CA ALA A 65 -0.03 3.85 12.98
C ALA A 65 0.59 3.74 14.39
N TYR A 66 -0.03 2.97 15.29
CA TYR A 66 0.51 2.73 16.62
C TYR A 66 1.84 1.96 16.58
N LEU A 67 1.92 0.89 15.79
CA LEU A 67 3.17 0.13 15.63
C LEU A 67 4.31 0.98 15.07
N ILE A 68 3.99 1.89 14.14
CA ILE A 68 4.97 2.83 13.58
C ILE A 68 5.47 3.77 14.68
N GLN A 69 4.56 4.36 15.45
CA GLN A 69 4.90 5.29 16.54
C GLN A 69 5.78 4.61 17.61
N ILE A 70 5.49 3.35 17.94
CA ILE A 70 6.29 2.60 18.92
C ILE A 70 7.70 2.32 18.35
N LYS A 71 7.80 1.93 17.08
CA LYS A 71 9.08 1.64 16.43
C LYS A 71 9.96 2.88 16.31
N SER A 72 9.40 4.02 15.89
CA SER A 72 10.18 5.27 15.81
C SER A 72 10.75 5.66 17.16
N ASN A 73 9.96 5.54 18.23
CA ASN A 73 10.40 5.87 19.58
C ASN A 73 11.47 4.90 20.09
N ALA A 74 11.44 3.63 19.68
CA ALA A 74 12.43 2.63 20.06
C ALA A 74 13.77 2.83 19.33
N GLU A 75 13.75 3.23 18.07
CA GLU A 75 14.96 3.56 17.29
C GLU A 75 15.67 4.80 17.88
N GLU A 76 14.90 5.84 18.24
CA GLU A 76 15.43 7.04 18.92
C GLU A 76 16.02 6.77 20.31
N ALA A 77 15.54 5.72 21.00
CA ALA A 77 16.04 5.33 22.32
C ALA A 77 17.38 4.56 22.25
N CYS A 78 17.69 3.92 21.12
CA CYS A 78 18.92 3.16 20.93
C CYS A 78 20.09 4.03 20.44
N GLU A 79 19.80 5.27 20.01
CA GLU A 79 20.79 6.23 19.50
C GLU A 79 21.30 7.23 20.57
N LYS A 80 20.90 7.06 21.84
CA LYS A 80 21.36 7.82 23.01
C LYS A 80 22.09 6.92 24.00
#